data_AF-A0A5C7MV73-F1
#
_entry.id   AF-A0A5C7MV73-F1
#
_cell.length_a   1.000
_cell.length_b   1.000
_cell.length_c   1.000
_cell.angle_alpha   90.00
_cell.angle_beta   90.00
_cell.angle_gamma   90.00
#
_symmetry.space_group_name_H-M   'P 1'
#
loop_
_entity.id
_entity.type
_entity.pdbx_description
1 polymer ?
#
loop_
_entity_poly.entity_id
_entity_poly.type
_entity_poly.pdbx_seq_one_letter_code
_entity_poly.pdbx_strand_id
1 'polypeptide(L)'
;TALSRTLFAMGREGLLPDALGHAHPRYRTPHVALSVAMPMIVEVPVAYLFAAESSRDVLIGLLAVSAHGYIVAYLLVCLATPAFLRRIGELTTVPLIVGLATAATMIAIIIWAALSVASPVWIATAVYSALLALGLAAFLVRRRRVPDLAERVGVFDETVAGDVFADYNPWEVRR
;
A
#
# COMPACT_ATOMS: atom_id res chain seq x y z
N THR A 1 1.93 -5.19 -12.72
CA THR A 1 2.09 -3.81 -13.26
C THR A 1 1.56 -2.74 -12.32
N ALA A 2 0.45 -2.95 -11.60
CA ALA A 2 -0.04 -1.99 -10.61
C ALA A 2 0.98 -1.71 -9.48
N LEU A 3 1.50 -2.77 -8.83
CA LEU A 3 2.49 -2.64 -7.75
C LEU A 3 3.71 -1.81 -8.15
N SER A 4 4.31 -2.09 -9.31
CA SER A 4 5.47 -1.34 -9.81
C SER A 4 5.17 0.14 -10.06
N ARG A 5 3.93 0.48 -10.43
CA ARG A 5 3.51 1.87 -10.62
C ARG A 5 3.28 2.57 -9.28
N THR A 6 2.70 1.89 -8.30
CA THR A 6 2.56 2.41 -6.93
C THR A 6 3.92 2.65 -6.28
N LEU A 7 4.86 1.71 -6.39
CA LEU A 7 6.23 1.87 -5.89
C LEU A 7 6.97 3.01 -6.59
N PHE A 8 6.77 3.17 -7.89
CA PHE A 8 7.31 4.28 -8.66
C PHE A 8 6.75 5.63 -8.19
N ALA A 9 5.43 5.75 -8.02
CA ALA A 9 4.80 6.96 -7.49
C ALA A 9 5.30 7.30 -6.08
N MET A 10 5.35 6.29 -5.19
CA MET A 10 5.91 6.45 -3.83
C MET A 10 7.39 6.87 -3.83
N GLY A 11 8.18 6.40 -4.81
CA GLY A 11 9.57 6.85 -5.01
C GLY A 11 9.65 8.31 -5.42
N ARG A 12 8.75 8.77 -6.30
CA ARG A 12 8.68 10.19 -6.73
C ARG A 12 8.19 11.13 -5.63
N GLU A 13 7.33 10.65 -4.75
CA GLU A 13 6.86 11.39 -3.57
C GLU A 13 7.89 11.40 -2.43
N GLY A 14 8.99 10.63 -2.55
CA GLY A 14 10.05 10.53 -1.55
C GLY A 14 9.72 9.61 -0.36
N LEU A 15 8.59 8.88 -0.41
CA LEU A 15 8.25 7.84 0.57
C LEU A 15 9.21 6.66 0.49
N LEU A 16 9.69 6.35 -0.71
CA LEU A 16 10.69 5.31 -0.99
C LEU A 16 12.00 5.94 -1.47
N PRO A 17 13.11 5.18 -1.54
CA PRO A 17 14.35 5.65 -2.16
C PRO A 17 14.12 6.19 -3.58
N ASP A 18 14.74 7.33 -3.89
CA ASP A 18 14.58 8.06 -5.16
C ASP A 18 14.83 7.18 -6.40
N ALA A 19 15.71 6.17 -6.27
CA ALA A 19 15.97 5.17 -7.30
C ALA A 19 14.70 4.49 -7.83
N LEU A 20 13.71 4.21 -6.97
CA LEU A 20 12.45 3.57 -7.36
C LEU A 20 11.55 4.49 -8.20
N GLY A 21 11.75 5.81 -8.12
CA GLY A 21 11.06 6.81 -8.93
C GLY A 21 11.65 7.03 -10.32
N HIS A 22 12.68 6.26 -10.73
CA HIS A 22 13.31 6.41 -12.04
C HIS A 22 12.62 5.59 -13.13
N ALA A 23 12.25 6.27 -14.22
CA ALA A 23 11.75 5.64 -15.43
C ALA A 23 12.91 5.31 -16.39
N HIS A 24 12.76 4.27 -17.21
CA HIS A 24 13.75 3.92 -18.21
C HIS A 24 13.84 5.05 -19.27
N PRO A 25 15.03 5.57 -19.62
CA PRO A 25 15.16 6.75 -20.52
C PRO A 25 14.49 6.57 -21.89
N ARG A 26 14.67 5.38 -22.49
CA ARG A 26 14.09 5.03 -23.80
C ARG A 26 12.65 4.51 -23.75
N TYR A 27 12.38 3.51 -22.90
CA TYR A 27 11.08 2.81 -22.86
C TYR A 27 10.07 3.39 -21.88
N ARG A 28 10.49 4.34 -21.03
CA ARG A 28 9.61 5.08 -20.10
C ARG A 28 8.85 4.19 -19.11
N THR A 29 9.47 3.06 -18.76
CA THR A 29 8.92 2.06 -17.83
C THR A 29 9.59 2.20 -16.45
N PRO A 30 8.89 1.90 -15.35
CA PRO A 30 9.45 1.95 -13.99
C PRO A 30 10.35 0.73 -13.74
N HIS A 31 11.46 0.64 -14.48
CA HIS A 31 12.32 -0.54 -14.53
C HIS A 31 12.97 -0.86 -13.17
N VAL A 32 13.38 0.16 -12.39
CA VAL A 32 13.94 -0.05 -11.05
C VAL A 32 12.89 -0.63 -10.11
N ALA A 33 11.69 -0.04 -10.07
CA ALA A 33 10.58 -0.58 -9.27
C ALA A 33 10.20 -2.00 -9.68
N LEU A 34 10.23 -2.31 -10.99
CA LEU A 34 9.99 -3.66 -11.48
C LEU A 34 11.08 -4.65 -11.05
N SER A 35 12.35 -4.23 -11.12
CA SER A 35 13.50 -5.06 -10.73
C SER A 35 13.51 -5.42 -9.24
N VAL A 36 12.89 -4.59 -8.39
CA VAL A 36 12.73 -4.87 -6.95
C VAL A 36 11.46 -5.67 -6.68
N ALA A 37 10.35 -5.34 -7.34
CA ALA A 37 9.07 -6.00 -7.09
C ALA A 37 9.02 -7.45 -7.60
N MET A 38 9.60 -7.73 -8.77
CA MET A 38 9.51 -9.06 -9.40
C MET A 38 10.20 -10.16 -8.58
N PRO A 39 11.45 -9.98 -8.10
CA PRO A 39 12.07 -10.95 -7.22
C PRO A 39 11.23 -11.20 -5.97
N MET A 40 10.71 -10.16 -5.33
CA MET A 40 9.89 -10.32 -4.12
C MET A 40 8.60 -11.12 -4.37
N ILE A 41 7.95 -10.92 -5.52
CA ILE A 41 6.74 -11.68 -5.92
C ILE A 41 7.05 -13.16 -6.16
N VAL A 42 8.26 -13.50 -6.63
CA VAL A 42 8.65 -14.88 -6.95
C VAL A 42 9.27 -15.58 -5.74
N GLU A 43 10.21 -14.91 -5.06
CA GLU A 43 10.96 -15.45 -3.93
C GLU A 43 10.06 -15.76 -2.74
N VAL A 44 9.06 -14.93 -2.44
CA VAL A 44 8.17 -15.18 -1.29
C VAL A 44 7.36 -16.48 -1.44
N PRO A 45 6.62 -16.72 -2.54
CA PRO A 45 5.95 -18.01 -2.77
C PRO A 45 6.92 -19.19 -2.86
N VAL A 46 8.06 -19.01 -3.52
CA VAL A 46 9.07 -20.08 -3.68
C VAL A 46 9.68 -20.46 -2.32
N ALA A 47 10.06 -19.49 -1.50
CA ALA A 47 10.54 -19.73 -0.15
C ALA A 47 9.46 -20.40 0.71
N TYR A 48 8.20 -19.99 0.56
CA TYR A 48 7.10 -20.60 1.30
C TYR A 48 6.85 -22.06 0.87
N LEU A 49 7.01 -22.39 -0.42
CA LEU A 49 6.92 -23.78 -0.91
C LEU A 49 7.94 -24.72 -0.26
N PHE A 50 9.12 -24.23 0.11
CA PHE A 50 10.12 -25.04 0.83
C PHE A 50 9.74 -25.32 2.29
N ALA A 51 8.86 -24.49 2.88
CA ALA A 51 8.43 -24.62 4.27
C ALA A 51 7.04 -25.26 4.42
N ALA A 52 6.22 -25.24 3.37
CA ALA A 52 4.86 -25.73 3.40
C ALA A 52 4.76 -27.23 3.05
N GLU A 53 3.79 -27.91 3.66
CA GLU A 53 3.52 -29.33 3.42
C GLU A 53 2.87 -29.57 2.04
N SER A 54 2.12 -28.58 1.54
CA SER A 54 1.47 -28.66 0.23
C SER A 54 1.42 -27.31 -0.49
N SER A 55 1.35 -27.36 -1.83
CA SER A 55 1.12 -26.17 -2.66
C SER A 55 -0.23 -25.50 -2.39
N ARG A 56 -1.22 -26.26 -1.90
CA ARG A 56 -2.52 -25.74 -1.49
C ARG A 56 -2.39 -24.84 -0.27
N ASP A 57 -1.57 -25.20 0.71
CA ASP A 57 -1.37 -24.40 1.92
C ASP A 57 -0.63 -23.10 1.60
N VAL A 58 0.30 -23.14 0.65
CA VAL A 58 0.94 -21.94 0.10
C VAL A 58 -0.08 -21.01 -0.53
N LEU A 59 -0.93 -21.55 -1.41
CA LEU A 59 -1.98 -20.77 -2.06
C LEU A 59 -2.94 -20.14 -1.04
N ILE A 60 -3.45 -20.94 -0.09
CA ILE A 60 -4.38 -20.47 0.95
C ILE A 60 -3.71 -19.40 1.83
N GLY A 61 -2.46 -19.60 2.24
CA GLY A 61 -1.71 -18.64 3.06
C GLY A 61 -1.48 -17.32 2.34
N LEU A 62 -1.04 -17.35 1.07
CA LEU A 62 -0.85 -16.14 0.27
C LEU A 62 -2.17 -15.41 0.01
N LEU A 63 -3.25 -16.14 -0.27
CA LEU A 63 -4.59 -15.57 -0.41
C LEU A 63 -5.07 -14.92 0.90
N ALA A 64 -4.81 -15.57 2.04
CA ALA A 64 -5.19 -15.02 3.34
C ALA A 64 -4.42 -13.72 3.63
N VAL A 65 -3.10 -13.67 3.40
CA VAL A 65 -2.31 -12.43 3.57
C VAL A 65 -2.79 -11.34 2.61
N SER A 66 -3.05 -11.68 1.35
CA SER A 66 -3.60 -10.76 0.35
C SER A 66 -4.96 -10.19 0.78
N ALA A 67 -5.86 -11.04 1.29
CA ALA A 67 -7.16 -10.62 1.79
C ALA A 67 -7.05 -9.61 2.94
N HIS A 68 -6.10 -9.80 3.87
CA HIS A 68 -5.84 -8.81 4.92
C HIS A 68 -5.38 -7.47 4.34
N GLY A 69 -4.53 -7.50 3.31
CA GLY A 69 -4.13 -6.32 2.54
C GLY A 69 -5.32 -5.55 1.98
N TYR A 70 -6.22 -6.24 1.27
CA TYR A 70 -7.43 -5.63 0.70
C TYR A 70 -8.37 -5.09 1.77
N ILE A 71 -8.61 -5.86 2.84
CA ILE A 71 -9.49 -5.44 3.94
C ILE A 71 -8.97 -4.16 4.60
N VAL A 72 -7.66 -4.10 4.89
CA VAL A 72 -7.07 -2.89 5.50
C VAL A 72 -7.07 -1.71 4.53
N ALA A 73 -6.78 -1.92 3.24
CA ALA A 73 -6.87 -0.86 2.24
C ALA A 73 -8.30 -0.29 2.16
N TYR A 74 -9.32 -1.14 2.06
CA TYR A 74 -10.71 -0.70 2.03
C TYR A 74 -11.19 -0.10 3.35
N LEU A 75 -10.73 -0.62 4.49
CA LEU A 75 -10.98 0.00 5.79
C LEU A 75 -10.47 1.43 5.83
N LEU A 76 -9.23 1.67 5.39
CA LEU A 76 -8.66 3.02 5.34
C LEU A 76 -9.45 3.93 4.39
N VAL A 77 -9.88 3.42 3.24
CA VAL A 77 -10.76 4.16 2.31
C VAL A 77 -12.08 4.51 2.97
N CYS A 78 -12.77 3.55 3.59
CA CYS A 78 -14.04 3.77 4.28
C CYS A 78 -13.92 4.81 5.41
N LEU A 79 -12.79 4.85 6.12
CA LEU A 79 -12.52 5.84 7.16
C LEU A 79 -12.15 7.22 6.58
N ALA A 80 -11.44 7.25 5.46
CA ALA A 80 -11.02 8.49 4.79
C ALA A 80 -12.17 9.17 4.04
N THR A 81 -13.10 8.41 3.44
CA THR A 81 -14.19 8.93 2.60
C THR A 81 -15.04 10.00 3.31
N PRO A 82 -15.51 9.82 4.57
CA PRO A 82 -16.26 10.88 5.24
C PRO A 82 -15.46 12.15 5.48
N ALA A 83 -14.16 12.04 5.82
CA ALA A 83 -13.29 13.19 5.99
C ALA A 83 -13.04 13.91 4.65
N PHE A 84 -12.85 13.14 3.57
CA PHE A 84 -12.69 13.65 2.22
C PHE A 84 -13.96 14.40 1.74
N LEU A 85 -15.13 13.78 1.84
CA LEU A 85 -16.40 14.39 1.44
C LEU A 85 -16.74 15.64 2.26
N ARG A 86 -16.40 15.65 3.56
CA ARG A 86 -16.52 16.85 4.40
C ARG A 86 -15.64 17.99 3.89
N ARG A 87 -14.41 17.68 3.46
CA ARG A 87 -13.45 18.68 2.98
C ARG A 87 -13.90 19.35 1.68
N ILE A 88 -14.59 18.64 0.80
CA ILE A 88 -15.11 19.19 -0.47
C ILE A 88 -16.55 19.73 -0.35
N GLY A 89 -17.18 19.63 0.83
CA GLY A 89 -18.53 20.13 1.07
C GLY A 89 -19.67 19.23 0.58
N GLU A 90 -19.36 17.99 0.16
CA GLU A 90 -20.32 17.04 -0.43
C GLU A 90 -20.70 15.90 0.53
N LEU A 91 -20.44 16.06 1.84
CA LEU A 91 -20.81 15.02 2.80
C LEU A 91 -22.34 14.91 2.90
N THR A 92 -22.84 13.76 2.46
CA THR A 92 -24.22 13.34 2.68
C THR A 92 -24.31 12.24 3.75
N THR A 93 -25.52 11.99 4.26
CA THR A 93 -25.75 10.98 5.33
C THR A 93 -25.44 9.56 4.86
N VAL A 94 -25.66 9.25 3.58
CA VAL A 94 -25.50 7.89 3.05
C VAL A 94 -24.03 7.44 3.05
N PRO A 95 -23.06 8.16 2.45
CA PRO A 95 -21.64 7.80 2.52
C PRO A 95 -21.10 7.76 3.95
N LEU A 96 -21.62 8.60 4.85
CA LEU A 96 -21.22 8.58 6.26
C LEU A 96 -21.63 7.26 6.93
N ILE A 97 -22.91 6.88 6.84
CA ILE A 97 -23.43 5.66 7.48
C ILE A 97 -22.82 4.42 6.83
N VAL A 98 -22.85 4.34 5.50
CA VAL A 98 -22.33 3.17 4.77
C VAL A 98 -20.83 3.02 5.00
N GLY A 99 -20.05 4.11 4.89
CA GLY A 99 -18.61 4.08 5.13
C GLY A 99 -18.26 3.61 6.54
N LEU A 100 -18.91 4.14 7.57
CA LEU A 100 -18.67 3.73 8.95
C LEU A 100 -19.16 2.31 9.25
N ALA A 101 -20.30 1.89 8.70
CA ALA A 101 -20.80 0.53 8.85
C ALA A 101 -19.85 -0.49 8.19
N THR A 102 -19.42 -0.24 6.95
CA THR A 102 -18.45 -1.08 6.26
C THR A 102 -17.11 -1.13 7.01
N ALA A 103 -16.62 0.01 7.52
CA ALA A 103 -15.42 0.04 8.34
C ALA A 103 -15.56 -0.84 9.60
N ALA A 104 -16.70 -0.75 10.30
CA ALA A 104 -16.98 -1.60 11.47
C ALA A 104 -17.00 -3.09 11.10
N THR A 105 -17.61 -3.47 9.97
CA THR A 105 -17.59 -4.85 9.46
C THR A 105 -16.17 -5.32 9.16
N MET A 106 -15.34 -4.50 8.50
CA MET A 106 -13.95 -4.86 8.19
C MET A 106 -13.11 -5.05 9.47
N ILE A 107 -13.30 -4.20 10.48
CA ILE A 107 -12.67 -4.34 11.80
C ILE A 107 -13.11 -5.65 12.47
N ALA A 108 -14.40 -5.98 12.44
CA ALA A 108 -14.92 -7.23 13.00
C ALA A 108 -14.31 -8.46 12.31
N ILE A 109 -14.14 -8.43 10.98
CA ILE A 109 -13.48 -9.51 10.22
C ILE A 109 -12.02 -9.67 10.65
N ILE A 110 -11.27 -8.57 10.81
CA ILE A 110 -9.88 -8.61 11.27
C ILE A 110 -9.79 -9.21 12.68
N ILE A 111 -10.66 -8.78 13.61
CA ILE A 111 -10.69 -9.30 14.98
C ILE A 111 -11.03 -10.80 14.96
N TRP A 112 -12.04 -11.20 14.19
CA TRP A 112 -12.40 -12.61 14.06
C TRP A 112 -11.24 -13.45 13.50
N ALA A 113 -10.56 -12.95 12.46
CA ALA A 113 -9.38 -13.60 11.87
C ALA A 113 -8.25 -13.76 12.89
N ALA A 114 -7.97 -12.72 13.69
CA ALA A 114 -6.96 -12.73 14.74
C ALA A 114 -7.27 -13.75 15.87
N LEU A 115 -8.55 -13.87 16.24
CA LEU A 115 -9.00 -14.76 17.33
C LEU A 115 -9.19 -16.22 16.88
N SER A 116 -9.21 -16.48 15.58
CA SER A 116 -9.40 -17.82 15.00
C SER A 116 -8.13 -18.67 15.08
N VAL A 117 -7.57 -18.84 16.28
CA VAL A 117 -6.28 -19.52 16.53
C VAL A 117 -6.25 -20.99 16.12
N ALA A 118 -7.41 -21.64 16.03
CA ALA A 118 -7.55 -23.01 15.53
C ALA A 118 -7.48 -23.13 14.00
N SER A 119 -7.45 -22.01 13.28
CA SER A 119 -7.43 -21.92 11.81
C SER A 119 -6.15 -21.25 11.34
N PRO A 120 -5.52 -21.65 10.22
CA PRO A 120 -4.30 -21.01 9.70
C PRO A 120 -4.46 -19.51 9.37
N VAL A 121 -5.69 -18.98 9.39
CA VAL A 121 -5.99 -17.56 9.18
C VAL A 121 -5.29 -16.65 10.20
N TRP A 122 -5.12 -17.06 11.46
CA TRP A 122 -4.44 -16.22 12.46
C TRP A 122 -2.96 -15.96 12.10
N ILE A 123 -2.31 -16.93 11.45
CA ILE A 123 -0.91 -16.81 11.00
C ILE A 123 -0.83 -15.69 9.95
N ALA A 124 -1.77 -15.67 9.00
CA ALA A 124 -1.85 -14.61 8.01
C ALA A 124 -2.10 -13.25 8.67
N THR A 125 -2.94 -13.17 9.70
CA THR A 125 -3.15 -11.94 10.48
C THR A 125 -1.86 -11.48 11.16
N ALA A 126 -1.11 -12.39 11.78
CA ALA A 126 0.17 -12.07 12.43
C ALA A 126 1.23 -11.60 11.43
N VAL A 127 1.40 -12.32 10.32
CA VAL A 127 2.33 -11.96 9.23
C VAL A 127 1.98 -10.60 8.66
N TYR A 128 0.71 -10.37 8.32
CA TYR A 128 0.27 -9.08 7.77
C TYR A 128 0.44 -7.94 8.79
N SER A 129 0.16 -8.18 10.07
CA SER A 129 0.38 -7.18 11.13
C SER A 129 1.86 -6.80 11.27
N ALA A 130 2.77 -7.78 11.15
CA ALA A 130 4.20 -7.51 11.14
C ALA A 130 4.64 -6.69 9.91
N LEU A 131 4.13 -7.02 8.72
CA LEU A 131 4.38 -6.23 7.50
C LEU A 131 3.85 -4.80 7.62
N LEU A 132 2.65 -4.63 8.17
CA LEU A 132 2.04 -3.32 8.40
C LEU A 132 2.84 -2.50 9.41
N ALA A 133 3.28 -3.12 10.51
CA ALA A 133 4.12 -2.48 11.51
C ALA A 133 5.48 -2.06 10.93
N LEU A 134 6.11 -2.91 10.12
CA LEU A 134 7.37 -2.60 9.43
C LEU A 134 7.20 -1.43 8.45
N GLY A 135 6.14 -1.44 7.65
CA GLY A 135 5.79 -0.34 6.73
C GLY A 135 5.54 0.98 7.47
N LEU A 136 4.79 0.94 8.57
CA LEU A 136 4.53 2.10 9.41
C LEU A 136 5.82 2.63 10.06
N ALA A 137 6.68 1.73 10.58
CA ALA A 137 7.96 2.11 11.14
C ALA A 137 8.86 2.78 10.10
N ALA A 138 8.96 2.20 8.89
CA ALA A 138 9.71 2.78 7.78
C ALA A 138 9.17 4.17 7.39
N PHE A 139 7.84 4.32 7.30
CA PHE A 139 7.19 5.60 7.04
C PHE A 139 7.50 6.63 8.13
N LEU A 140 7.39 6.27 9.41
CA LEU A 140 7.67 7.18 10.54
C LEU A 140 9.15 7.60 10.59
N VAL A 141 10.08 6.67 10.31
CA VAL A 141 11.50 6.98 10.20
C VAL A 141 11.75 7.95 9.05
N ARG A 142 11.16 7.72 7.87
CA ARG A 142 11.30 8.59 6.70
C ARG A 142 10.70 9.97 6.95
N ARG A 143 9.51 10.03 7.56
CA ARG A 143 8.83 11.28 7.95
C ARG A 143 9.67 12.13 8.90
N ARG A 144 10.44 11.52 9.81
CA ARG A 144 11.37 12.25 10.68
C ARG A 144 12.63 12.74 9.96
N ARG A 145 13.03 12.09 8.87
CA ARG A 145 14.22 12.43 8.07
C ARG A 145 13.92 13.47 6.99
N VAL A 146 12.68 13.54 6.51
CA VAL A 146 12.25 14.41 5.41
C VAL A 146 11.09 15.29 5.93
N PRO A 147 11.34 16.56 6.29
CA PRO A 147 10.35 17.43 6.95
C PRO A 147 9.07 17.63 6.15
N ASP A 148 9.21 17.79 4.83
CA ASP A 148 8.08 18.12 3.95
C ASP A 148 7.31 16.88 3.48
N LEU A 149 7.71 15.66 3.89
CA LEU A 149 7.18 14.41 3.31
C LEU A 149 5.66 14.33 3.36
N ALA A 150 5.04 14.80 4.44
CA ALA A 150 3.59 14.76 4.60
C ALA A 150 2.85 15.66 3.58
N GLU A 151 3.49 16.73 3.13
CA GLU A 151 2.96 17.60 2.07
C GLU A 151 3.17 16.99 0.68
N ARG A 152 4.08 16.02 0.57
CA ARG A 152 4.41 15.35 -0.69
C ARG A 152 3.52 14.17 -1.04
N VAL A 153 3.00 13.51 -0.01
CA VAL A 153 2.21 12.28 -0.16
C VAL A 153 0.84 12.62 -0.77
N GLY A 154 0.47 11.91 -1.83
CA GLY A 154 -0.85 12.03 -2.45
C GLY A 154 -1.01 13.25 -3.36
N VAL A 155 0.10 13.87 -3.78
CA VAL A 155 0.10 14.94 -4.79
C VAL A 155 0.03 14.36 -6.21
N PHE A 156 0.50 13.12 -6.42
CA PHE A 156 0.36 12.44 -7.70
C PHE A 156 -0.81 11.44 -7.65
N ASP A 157 -1.98 11.87 -8.15
CA ASP A 157 -3.14 10.98 -8.34
C ASP A 157 -2.94 10.09 -9.59
N GLU A 158 -2.30 10.64 -10.64
CA GLU A 158 -1.84 9.90 -11.81
C GLU A 158 -0.44 10.36 -12.24
N THR A 159 0.38 9.44 -12.75
CA THR A 159 1.67 9.78 -13.37
C THR A 159 1.42 10.46 -14.73
N VAL A 160 1.34 11.79 -14.76
CA VAL A 160 1.17 12.55 -16.00
C VAL A 160 2.50 12.59 -16.75
N ALA A 161 2.45 12.57 -18.08
CA ALA A 161 3.65 12.65 -18.93
C ALA A 161 4.58 13.82 -18.54
N GLY A 162 4.02 14.96 -18.14
CA GLY A 162 4.77 16.13 -17.67
C GLY A 162 5.66 15.83 -16.46
N ASP A 163 5.18 15.04 -15.50
CA ASP A 163 5.95 14.67 -14.32
C ASP A 163 7.10 13.72 -14.69
N VAL A 164 6.87 12.80 -15.62
CA VAL A 164 7.87 11.80 -16.03
C VAL A 164 9.00 12.42 -16.87
N PHE A 165 8.72 13.47 -17.64
CA PHE A 165 9.68 14.03 -18.63
C PHE A 165 10.27 15.38 -18.29
N ALA A 166 9.68 16.14 -17.38
CA ALA A 166 10.34 17.33 -16.89
C ALA A 166 11.25 16.95 -15.71
N ASP A 167 12.40 17.63 -15.59
CA ASP A 167 13.09 17.85 -14.30
C ASP A 167 12.22 18.73 -13.37
N TYR A 168 10.89 18.56 -13.47
CA TYR A 168 9.91 19.27 -12.69
C TYR A 168 9.94 18.66 -11.30
N ASN A 169 10.62 19.38 -10.43
CA ASN A 169 10.50 19.21 -9.00
C ASN A 169 9.27 20.05 -8.57
N PRO A 170 8.07 19.46 -8.39
CA PRO A 170 6.88 20.22 -7.96
C PRO A 170 7.09 20.96 -6.62
N TRP A 171 8.12 20.58 -5.87
CA TRP A 171 8.49 21.18 -4.58
C TRP A 171 9.35 22.45 -4.73
N GLU A 172 9.95 22.71 -5.90
CA GLU A 172 10.73 23.93 -6.14
C GLU A 172 9.85 25.17 -6.37
N VAL A 173 8.61 24.99 -6.84
CA VAL A 173 7.68 26.10 -7.12
C VAL A 173 7.06 26.69 -5.84
N ARG A 174 7.23 26.03 -4.69
CA ARG A 174 6.66 26.45 -3.38
C ARG A 174 7.66 27.16 -2.45
N ARG A 175 8.86 27.50 -2.92
CA ARG A 175 9.81 28.33 -2.16
C ARG A 175 9.76 29.79 -2.54
#